data_AF-A0A370FPA5-F1
#
_entry.id   AF-A0A370FPA5-F1
#
_cell.length_a   1.000
_cell.length_b   1.000
_cell.length_c   1.000
_cell.angle_alpha   90.00
_cell.angle_beta   90.00
_cell.angle_gamma   90.00
#
_symmetry.space_group_name_H-M   'P 1'
#
loop_
_entity.id
_entity.type
_entity.pdbx_description
1 polymer ?
#
loop_
_entity_poly.entity_id
_entity_poly.type
_entity_poly.pdbx_seq_one_letter_code
_entity_poly.pdbx_strand_id
1 'polypeptide(L)'
;MAASLAMGCKEPPPQSTEAALALQAAGPDDIFQGVLNGQPVHLVIHDCAVYRIVSMQGTQVEWEQVLAPKPYYPGNILTSCQRHSLTADAQGVTAELGRMAFGAGGCCATGGTYRSKDGLNWTKTE
;
A
#
# COMPACT_ATOMS: atom_id res chain seq x y z
N MET A 1 -38.38 -20.32 39.49
CA MET A 1 -38.12 -21.07 38.23
C MET A 1 -38.21 -20.08 37.07
N ALA A 2 -37.51 -20.35 35.97
CA ALA A 2 -37.20 -19.49 34.79
C ALA A 2 -35.94 -18.63 35.02
N ALA A 3 -34.72 -19.05 34.68
CA ALA A 3 -34.13 -19.57 33.42
C ALA A 3 -33.88 -18.48 32.36
N SER A 4 -32.58 -18.16 32.17
CA SER A 4 -31.82 -17.72 30.98
C SER A 4 -32.42 -16.64 30.08
N LEU A 5 -31.65 -15.62 29.64
CA LEU A 5 -30.77 -15.69 28.48
C LEU A 5 -29.58 -14.72 28.62
N ALA A 6 -28.38 -15.28 28.74
CA ALA A 6 -27.14 -14.58 28.42
C ALA A 6 -27.05 -14.47 26.89
N MET A 7 -27.46 -13.32 26.32
CA MET A 7 -27.01 -12.95 24.98
C MET A 7 -25.58 -12.44 25.13
N GLY A 8 -24.62 -13.35 24.92
CA GLY A 8 -23.24 -12.99 24.67
C GLY A 8 -23.20 -12.04 23.49
N CYS A 9 -22.92 -10.76 23.76
CA CYS A 9 -22.41 -9.84 22.77
C CYS A 9 -21.06 -10.40 22.32
N LYS A 10 -21.07 -11.21 21.26
CA LYS A 10 -19.84 -11.56 20.57
C LYS A 10 -19.33 -10.25 19.98
N GLU A 11 -18.22 -9.74 20.52
CA GLU A 11 -17.52 -8.59 19.97
C GLU A 11 -17.44 -8.75 18.44
N PRO A 12 -17.70 -7.68 17.67
CA PRO A 12 -17.44 -7.71 16.24
C PRO A 12 -16.00 -8.23 16.06
N PRO A 13 -15.73 -9.21 15.18
CA PRO A 13 -14.37 -9.62 14.90
C PRO A 13 -13.58 -8.34 14.61
N PRO A 14 -12.37 -8.18 15.20
CA PRO A 14 -11.63 -6.93 15.13
C PRO A 14 -11.60 -6.49 13.68
N GLN A 15 -12.28 -5.37 13.36
CA GLN A 15 -12.43 -4.89 12.00
C GLN A 15 -11.02 -4.74 11.44
N SER A 16 -10.67 -5.60 10.49
CA SER A 16 -9.37 -5.57 9.84
C SER A 16 -9.15 -4.15 9.34
N THR A 17 -8.02 -3.55 9.72
CA THR A 17 -7.69 -2.22 9.22
C THR A 17 -7.60 -2.26 7.70
N GLU A 18 -7.83 -1.13 7.02
CA GLU A 18 -7.64 -1.03 5.57
C GLU A 18 -6.28 -1.62 5.14
N ALA A 19 -5.26 -1.41 5.97
CA ALA A 19 -3.94 -1.99 5.84
C ALA A 19 -3.91 -3.52 5.80
N ALA A 20 -4.68 -4.17 6.68
CA ALA A 20 -4.77 -5.62 6.73
C ALA A 20 -5.50 -6.20 5.51
N LEU A 21 -6.49 -5.47 4.98
CA LEU A 21 -7.19 -5.85 3.74
C LEU A 21 -6.30 -5.65 2.51
N ALA A 22 -5.57 -4.54 2.45
CA ALA A 22 -4.63 -4.24 1.38
C ALA A 22 -3.49 -5.27 1.32
N LEU A 23 -2.91 -5.65 2.47
CA LEU A 23 -1.90 -6.71 2.52
C LEU A 23 -2.45 -8.08 2.08
N GLN A 24 -3.72 -8.38 2.36
CA GLN A 24 -4.35 -9.61 1.90
C GLN A 24 -4.66 -9.60 0.40
N ALA A 25 -4.99 -8.44 -0.16
CA ALA A 25 -5.32 -8.28 -1.58
C ALA A 25 -4.09 -8.07 -2.48
N ALA A 26 -2.97 -7.63 -1.91
CA ALA A 26 -1.77 -7.29 -2.65
C ALA A 26 -1.11 -8.54 -3.27
N GLY A 27 -0.73 -8.42 -4.54
CA GLY A 27 -0.01 -9.46 -5.26
C GLY A 27 1.47 -9.56 -4.85
N PRO A 28 2.20 -10.55 -5.39
CA PRO A 28 3.64 -10.70 -5.12
C PRO A 28 4.47 -9.51 -5.61
N ASP A 29 4.02 -8.83 -6.67
CA ASP A 29 4.68 -7.64 -7.21
C ASP A 29 4.25 -6.35 -6.50
N ASP A 30 3.28 -6.42 -5.57
CA ASP A 30 2.79 -5.26 -4.80
C ASP A 30 3.38 -5.19 -3.41
N ILE A 31 4.08 -6.25 -2.98
CA ILE A 31 4.65 -6.38 -1.65
C ILE A 31 6.15 -6.54 -1.79
N PHE A 32 6.88 -5.81 -0.95
CA PHE A 32 8.29 -6.07 -0.72
C PHE A 32 8.52 -6.34 0.75
N GLN A 33 9.11 -7.48 1.08
CA GLN A 33 9.57 -7.78 2.42
C GLN A 33 11.05 -8.17 2.34
N GLY A 34 11.91 -7.41 3.01
CA GLY A 34 13.35 -7.63 2.95
C GLY A 34 14.11 -6.71 3.88
N VAL A 35 15.43 -6.65 3.69
CA VAL A 35 16.32 -5.77 4.46
C VAL A 35 16.86 -4.69 3.53
N LEU A 36 16.64 -3.43 3.89
CA LEU A 36 17.16 -2.26 3.20
C LEU A 36 18.05 -1.47 4.15
N ASN A 37 19.27 -1.16 3.71
CA ASN A 37 20.25 -0.43 4.52
C ASN A 37 20.42 -1.02 5.94
N GLY A 38 20.36 -2.35 6.07
CA GLY A 38 20.47 -3.05 7.36
C GLY A 38 19.22 -3.04 8.24
N GLN A 39 18.10 -2.46 7.80
CA GLN A 39 16.83 -2.48 8.52
C GLN A 39 15.81 -3.40 7.83
N PRO A 40 15.03 -4.19 8.59
CA PRO A 40 13.90 -4.91 8.03
C PRO A 40 12.84 -3.91 7.57
N VAL A 41 12.44 -4.00 6.31
CA VAL A 41 11.42 -3.16 5.70
C VAL A 41 10.37 -4.06 5.06
N HIS A 42 9.11 -3.74 5.33
CA HIS A 42 7.95 -4.34 4.70
C HIS A 42 7.14 -3.22 4.05
N LEU A 43 7.07 -3.24 2.73
CA LEU A 43 6.36 -2.27 1.90
C LEU A 43 5.20 -2.95 1.19
N VAL A 44 4.12 -2.21 1.00
CA VAL A 44 2.97 -2.62 0.21
C VAL A 44 2.51 -1.46 -0.65
N ILE A 45 2.16 -1.74 -1.91
CA ILE A 45 1.45 -0.78 -2.75
C ILE A 45 -0.05 -0.92 -2.51
N HIS A 46 -0.69 0.20 -2.24
CA HIS A 46 -2.14 0.32 -2.21
C HIS A 46 -2.55 1.62 -2.90
N ASP A 47 -3.55 1.56 -3.80
CA ASP A 47 -4.05 2.71 -4.58
C ASP A 47 -2.94 3.62 -5.19
N CYS A 48 -1.93 3.02 -5.84
CA CYS A 48 -0.80 3.75 -6.43
C CYS A 48 -0.01 4.61 -5.42
N ALA A 49 0.01 4.21 -4.15
CA ALA A 49 0.89 4.73 -3.12
C ALA A 49 1.63 3.59 -2.43
N VAL A 50 2.86 3.84 -1.98
CA VAL A 50 3.65 2.87 -1.21
C VAL A 50 3.47 3.19 0.26
N TYR A 51 3.12 2.16 1.02
CA TYR A 51 2.99 2.18 2.45
C TYR A 51 4.06 1.28 3.07
N ARG A 52 4.63 1.72 4.18
CA ARG A 52 5.52 0.90 5.01
C ARG A 52 4.74 0.36 6.19
N ILE A 53 4.85 -0.93 6.43
CA ILE A 53 4.24 -1.56 7.60
C ILE A 53 5.10 -1.26 8.83
N VAL A 54 4.51 -0.56 9.80
CA VAL A 54 5.18 -0.15 11.05
C VAL A 54 4.94 -1.19 12.14
N SER A 55 3.71 -1.74 12.20
CA SER A 55 3.32 -2.73 13.19
C SER A 55 2.25 -3.66 12.65
N MET A 56 2.29 -4.93 13.05
CA MET A 56 1.25 -5.92 12.75
C MET A 56 0.88 -6.63 14.05
N GLN A 57 -0.36 -6.44 14.50
CA GLN A 57 -0.93 -7.10 15.67
C GLN A 57 -2.22 -7.80 15.27
N GLY A 58 -2.11 -9.06 14.83
CA GLY A 58 -3.25 -9.83 14.35
C GLY A 58 -3.89 -9.17 13.12
N THR A 59 -5.15 -8.72 13.25
CA THR A 59 -5.89 -8.02 12.18
C THR A 59 -5.69 -6.51 12.20
N GLN A 60 -4.95 -5.98 13.17
CA GLN A 60 -4.61 -4.58 13.25
C GLN A 60 -3.22 -4.37 12.65
N VAL A 61 -3.20 -3.82 11.45
CA VAL A 61 -1.98 -3.43 10.76
C VAL A 61 -1.88 -1.91 10.78
N GLU A 62 -0.75 -1.42 11.27
CA GLU A 62 -0.37 -0.03 11.22
C GLU A 62 0.64 0.16 10.10
N TRP A 63 0.34 1.11 9.22
CA TRP A 63 1.16 1.45 8.08
C TRP A 63 1.32 2.97 7.97
N GLU A 64 2.40 3.38 7.35
CA GLU A 64 2.68 4.79 7.08
C GLU A 64 2.85 4.98 5.58
N GLN A 65 2.28 6.04 5.02
CA GLN A 65 2.47 6.36 3.61
C GLN A 65 3.87 6.96 3.42
N VAL A 66 4.74 6.26 2.71
CA VAL A 66 6.13 6.70 2.45
C VAL A 66 6.30 7.32 1.06
N LEU A 67 5.43 6.96 0.12
CA LEU A 67 5.44 7.51 -1.23
C LEU A 67 4.03 7.58 -1.80
N ALA A 68 3.69 8.73 -2.36
CA ALA A 68 2.56 8.86 -3.27
C ALA A 68 2.93 9.80 -4.43
N PRO A 69 2.52 9.49 -5.67
CA PRO A 69 2.62 10.42 -6.79
C PRO A 69 1.84 11.69 -6.51
N LYS A 70 2.24 12.80 -7.16
CA LYS A 70 1.48 14.05 -7.06
C LYS A 70 0.03 13.81 -7.52
N PRO A 71 -0.98 14.26 -6.74
CA PRO A 71 -2.36 14.06 -7.09
C PRO A 71 -2.69 14.75 -8.41
N TYR A 72 -3.46 14.06 -9.26
CA TYR A 72 -4.07 14.65 -10.44
C TYR A 72 -5.30 15.44 -9.97
N TYR A 73 -5.22 16.76 -10.11
CA TYR A 73 -6.21 17.78 -9.76
C TYR A 73 -7.69 17.38 -10.00
N PRO A 74 -8.66 17.75 -9.13
CA PRO A 74 -8.66 17.69 -7.67
C PRO A 74 -9.12 16.28 -7.20
N GLY A 75 -8.31 15.61 -6.37
CA GLY A 75 -8.74 14.43 -5.61
C GLY A 75 -8.64 13.08 -6.32
N ASN A 76 -7.90 12.93 -7.41
CA ASN A 76 -7.71 11.65 -8.14
C ASN A 76 -9.03 10.96 -8.58
N ILE A 77 -10.19 11.61 -8.45
CA ILE A 77 -11.54 11.04 -8.61
C ILE A 77 -11.83 10.53 -10.02
N LEU A 78 -11.13 11.09 -11.02
CA LEU A 78 -11.23 10.69 -12.42
C LEU A 78 -10.04 9.84 -12.87
N THR A 79 -9.23 9.33 -11.93
CA THR A 79 -8.05 8.52 -12.21
C THR A 79 -8.08 7.20 -11.45
N SER A 80 -7.70 6.11 -12.10
CA SER A 80 -7.55 4.80 -11.46
C SER A 80 -6.10 4.36 -11.50
N CYS A 81 -5.66 3.63 -10.47
CA CYS A 81 -4.36 2.97 -10.52
C CYS A 81 -4.42 1.85 -11.57
N GLN A 82 -3.61 1.98 -12.63
CA GLN A 82 -3.56 1.00 -13.73
C GLN A 82 -2.21 0.28 -13.78
N ARG A 83 -1.17 0.90 -13.22
CA ARG A 83 0.15 0.30 -13.16
C ARG A 83 0.75 0.54 -11.79
N HIS A 84 1.14 -0.54 -11.15
CA HIS A 84 1.87 -0.50 -9.90
C HIS A 84 2.75 -1.74 -9.79
N SER A 85 3.95 -1.57 -9.26
CA SER A 85 4.83 -2.68 -8.90
C SER A 85 5.93 -2.20 -7.95
N LEU A 86 6.39 -3.12 -7.10
CA LEU A 86 7.62 -3.03 -6.33
C LEU A 86 8.61 -4.05 -6.87
N THR A 87 9.80 -3.59 -7.20
CA THR A 87 10.90 -4.46 -7.61
C THR A 87 12.13 -4.13 -6.78
N ALA A 88 12.74 -5.15 -6.18
CA ALA A 88 13.94 -4.98 -5.38
C ALA A 88 15.17 -5.56 -6.09
N ASP A 89 16.28 -4.85 -5.99
CA ASP A 89 17.59 -5.27 -6.49
C ASP A 89 18.70 -4.90 -5.50
N ALA A 90 19.96 -5.18 -5.87
CA ALA A 90 21.12 -4.91 -5.02
C ALA A 90 21.34 -3.42 -4.68
N GLN A 91 20.68 -2.50 -5.40
CA GLN A 91 20.81 -1.06 -5.25
C GLN A 91 19.61 -0.44 -4.50
N GLY A 92 18.55 -1.20 -4.22
CA GLY A 92 17.40 -0.76 -3.43
C GLY A 92 16.05 -1.29 -3.96
N VAL A 93 14.97 -0.60 -3.61
CA VAL A 93 13.62 -0.87 -4.10
C VAL A 93 13.22 0.18 -5.12
N THR A 94 12.63 -0.26 -6.21
CA THR A 94 12.02 0.56 -7.24
C THR A 94 10.51 0.38 -7.18
N ALA A 95 9.77 1.48 -7.14
CA ALA A 95 8.32 1.50 -7.23
C ALA A 95 7.92 2.14 -8.56
N GLU A 96 7.22 1.40 -9.41
CA GLU A 96 6.56 1.97 -10.58
C GLU A 96 5.13 2.29 -10.19
N LEU A 97 4.68 3.54 -10.38
CA LEU A 97 3.33 3.98 -10.02
C LEU A 97 2.72 4.73 -11.19
N GLY A 98 1.52 4.35 -11.60
CA GLY A 98 0.86 4.86 -12.78
C GLY A 98 -0.66 4.91 -12.62
N ARG A 99 -1.17 6.14 -12.51
CA ARG A 99 -2.61 6.40 -12.55
C ARG A 99 -3.02 6.82 -13.95
N MET A 100 -4.07 6.20 -14.48
CA MET A 100 -4.65 6.56 -15.76
C MET A 100 -5.91 7.38 -15.52
N ALA A 101 -6.05 8.50 -16.24
CA ALA A 101 -7.29 9.23 -16.28
C ALA A 101 -8.35 8.44 -17.07
N PHE A 102 -9.57 8.38 -16.56
CA PHE A 102 -10.68 7.68 -17.19
C PHE A 102 -10.95 8.29 -18.58
N GLY A 103 -10.88 7.46 -19.63
CA GLY A 103 -11.06 7.88 -21.02
C GLY A 103 -9.81 8.39 -21.75
N ALA A 104 -8.63 8.40 -21.11
CA ALA A 104 -7.37 8.70 -21.78
C ALA A 104 -6.82 7.42 -22.48
N GLY A 105 -6.79 7.41 -23.81
CA GLY A 105 -6.27 6.28 -24.62
C GLY A 105 -4.74 6.16 -24.67
N GLY A 106 -4.02 6.53 -23.61
CA GLY A 106 -2.54 6.59 -23.60
C GLY A 106 -1.92 6.39 -22.21
N CYS A 107 -0.59 6.25 -22.18
CA CYS A 107 0.23 5.95 -20.98
C CYS A 107 -0.04 6.95 -19.82
N CYS A 108 0.07 6.46 -18.59
CA CYS A 108 -0.38 7.04 -17.31
C CYS A 108 -0.45 8.59 -17.25
N ALA A 109 -1.60 9.13 -16.83
CA ALA A 109 -1.85 10.57 -16.69
C ALA A 109 -1.02 11.20 -15.56
N THR A 110 -0.82 10.45 -14.47
CA THR A 110 0.17 10.76 -13.44
C THR A 110 0.91 9.50 -13.04
N GLY A 111 2.17 9.65 -12.69
CA GLY A 111 2.99 8.52 -12.32
C GLY A 111 4.47 8.80 -12.43
N GLY A 112 5.23 7.74 -12.29
CA GLY A 112 6.66 7.72 -12.44
C GLY A 112 7.29 6.48 -11.83
N THR A 113 8.57 6.36 -12.09
CA THR A 113 9.43 5.37 -11.46
C THR A 113 10.14 6.05 -10.29
N TYR A 114 10.07 5.43 -9.12
CA TYR A 114 10.65 5.94 -7.89
C TYR A 114 11.62 4.93 -7.33
N ARG A 115 12.74 5.39 -6.78
CA ARG A 115 13.75 4.52 -6.18
C ARG A 115 14.04 4.92 -4.74
N SER A 116 14.17 3.91 -3.88
CA SER A 116 14.56 4.06 -2.49
C SER A 116 15.64 3.05 -2.10
N LYS A 117 16.56 3.47 -1.23
CA LYS A 117 17.60 2.60 -0.66
C LYS A 117 17.29 2.14 0.76
N ASP A 118 16.30 2.76 1.39
CA ASP A 118 15.93 2.60 2.80
C ASP A 118 14.43 2.32 3.00
N GLY A 119 13.62 2.40 1.93
CA GLY A 119 12.17 2.23 1.97
C GLY A 119 11.41 3.45 2.48
N LEU A 120 12.10 4.54 2.82
CA LEU A 120 11.52 5.75 3.42
C LEU A 120 11.72 6.97 2.51
N ASN A 121 12.93 7.14 2.00
CA ASN A 121 13.29 8.23 1.12
C ASN A 121 13.22 7.76 -0.33
N TRP A 122 12.33 8.38 -1.11
CA TRP A 122 12.07 8.02 -2.49
C TRP A 122 12.51 9.14 -3.43
N THR A 123 13.28 8.77 -4.45
CA THR A 123 13.72 9.68 -5.51
C THR A 123 13.03 9.29 -6.80
N LYS A 124 12.34 10.25 -7.44
CA LYS A 124 11.78 10.02 -8.78
C LYS A 124 12.91 9.91 -9.80
N THR A 125 12.95 8.83 -10.57
CA THR A 125 13.95 8.61 -11.61
C THR A 125 13.41 8.87 -13.01
N GLU A 126 12.11 8.66 -13.22
CA GLU A 126 11.41 8.87 -14.50
C GLU A 126 10.00 9.41 -14.27
#